data_AF-A0A962F9Y3-F1
#
_entry.id   AF-A0A962F9Y3-F1
#
_cell.length_a   1.000
_cell.length_b   1.000
_cell.length_c   1.000
_cell.angle_alpha   90.00
_cell.angle_beta   90.00
_cell.angle_gamma   90.00
#
_symmetry.space_group_name_H-M   'P 1'
#
loop_
_entity.id
_entity.type
_entity.pdbx_description
1 polymer ?
#
loop_
_entity_poly.entity_id
_entity_poly.type
_entity_poly.pdbx_seq_one_letter_code
_entity_poly.pdbx_strand_id
1 'polypeptide(L)'
;MTAQVQQSVTRLKSAGVALGGLAWALLLCLCAAKLTFDAPRDGVLLLALGVAIALLATGATLLILDALRVGFGALDSFFVAALARSAQRREASPSPITPRTQSRRGVIGDRSFVENSDGSVVVDTLLGPRLFPSLADAQDFVGS
;
A
#
# COMPACT_ATOMS: atom_id res chain seq x y z
N MET A 1 25.45 -0.27 -1.30
CA MET A 1 24.66 -0.93 -2.37
C MET A 1 23.58 -0.04 -3.00
N THR A 2 23.03 0.96 -2.32
CA THR A 2 21.99 1.88 -2.84
C THR A 2 22.46 2.83 -3.95
N ALA A 3 23.73 3.29 -3.92
CA ALA A 3 24.28 4.17 -4.94
C ALA A 3 24.36 3.54 -6.35
N GLN A 4 24.58 2.22 -6.42
CA GLN A 4 24.72 1.49 -7.67
C GLN A 4 23.37 1.31 -8.39
N VAL A 5 22.27 1.25 -7.63
CA VAL A 5 20.90 1.15 -8.16
C VAL A 5 20.43 2.51 -8.69
N GLN A 6 20.78 3.62 -8.03
CA GLN A 6 20.45 4.96 -8.56
C GLN A 6 21.20 5.27 -9.86
N GLN A 7 22.45 4.80 -10.00
CA GLN A 7 23.22 4.97 -11.25
C GLN A 7 22.66 4.18 -12.43
N SER A 8 22.10 2.99 -12.20
CA SER A 8 21.50 2.22 -13.30
C SER A 8 20.17 2.81 -13.77
N VAL A 9 19.38 3.40 -12.86
CA VAL A 9 18.11 4.07 -13.21
C VAL A 9 18.34 5.37 -14.00
N THR A 10 19.33 6.19 -13.61
CA THR A 10 19.66 7.41 -14.37
C THR A 10 20.21 7.09 -15.75
N ARG A 11 21.04 6.03 -15.88
CA ARG A 11 21.53 5.55 -17.17
C ARG A 11 20.43 5.03 -18.08
N LEU A 12 19.41 4.36 -17.51
CA LEU A 12 18.27 3.85 -18.28
C LEU A 12 17.40 4.99 -18.81
N LYS A 13 17.12 6.01 -17.99
CA LYS A 13 16.44 7.24 -18.42
C LYS A 13 17.19 7.96 -19.52
N SER A 14 18.50 8.19 -19.33
CA SER A 14 19.31 8.86 -20.34
C SER A 14 19.39 8.06 -21.64
N ALA A 15 19.44 6.73 -21.56
CA ALA A 15 19.45 5.87 -22.74
C ALA A 15 18.12 5.95 -23.51
N GLY A 16 16.97 5.93 -22.82
CA GLY A 16 15.66 6.07 -23.45
C GLY A 16 15.47 7.42 -24.14
N VAL A 17 15.87 8.51 -23.48
CA VAL A 17 15.82 9.86 -24.07
C VAL A 17 16.82 10.02 -25.23
N ALA A 18 18.04 9.47 -25.10
CA ALA A 18 19.03 9.50 -26.17
C ALA A 18 18.55 8.70 -27.39
N LEU A 19 17.97 7.52 -27.21
CA LEU A 19 17.38 6.71 -28.29
C LEU A 19 16.21 7.43 -28.97
N GLY A 20 15.30 8.01 -28.19
CA GLY A 20 14.17 8.78 -28.72
C GLY A 20 14.62 10.01 -29.51
N GLY A 21 15.61 10.75 -28.99
CA GLY A 21 16.21 11.90 -29.65
C GLY A 21 16.94 11.52 -30.95
N LEU A 22 17.69 10.41 -30.93
CA LEU A 22 18.39 9.90 -32.12
C LEU A 22 17.41 9.43 -33.19
N ALA A 23 16.30 8.80 -32.79
CA ALA A 23 15.24 8.38 -33.71
C ALA A 23 14.54 9.59 -34.35
N TRP A 24 14.26 10.64 -33.58
CA TRP A 24 13.73 11.90 -34.10
C TRP A 24 14.68 12.60 -35.06
N ALA A 25 15.97 12.67 -34.71
CA ALA A 25 17.00 13.25 -35.58
C ALA A 25 17.11 12.49 -36.90
N LEU A 26 17.04 11.16 -36.85
CA LEU A 26 17.10 10.30 -38.04
C LEU A 26 15.85 10.48 -38.92
N LEU A 27 14.67 10.63 -38.32
CA LEU A 27 13.41 10.88 -39.04
C LEU A 27 13.41 12.27 -39.71
N LEU A 28 13.88 13.30 -39.01
CA LEU A 28 14.04 14.65 -39.59
C LEU A 28 15.07 14.66 -40.72
N CYS A 29 16.18 13.93 -40.58
CA CYS A 29 17.20 13.80 -41.61
C CYS A 29 16.65 13.10 -42.86
N LEU A 30 15.87 12.02 -42.71
CA LEU A 30 15.18 11.33 -43.80
C LEU A 30 14.14 12.23 -44.49
N CYS A 31 13.39 13.01 -43.72
CA CYS A 31 12.39 13.94 -44.24
C CYS A 31 13.06 15.07 -45.04
N ALA A 32 14.15 15.64 -44.51
CA ALA A 32 14.95 16.65 -45.20
C ALA A 32 15.58 16.10 -46.48
N ALA A 33 16.13 14.88 -46.46
CA ALA A 33 16.69 14.23 -47.63
C ALA A 33 15.64 13.98 -48.72
N LYS A 34 14.42 13.57 -48.33
CA LYS A 34 13.31 13.40 -49.28
C LYS A 34 12.86 14.72 -49.91
N LEU A 35 12.80 15.80 -49.14
CA LEU A 35 12.40 17.13 -49.63
C LEU A 35 13.46 17.77 -50.53
N THR A 36 14.74 17.52 -50.29
CA THR A 36 15.84 18.13 -51.07
C THR A 36 16.20 17.36 -52.34
N PHE A 37 16.05 16.04 -52.35
CA PHE A 37 16.56 15.22 -53.45
C PHE A 37 15.50 14.69 -54.43
N ASP A 38 14.21 14.95 -54.20
CA ASP A 38 13.09 14.40 -54.98
C ASP A 38 13.31 12.91 -55.33
N ALA A 39 13.85 12.17 -54.35
CA ALA A 39 14.45 10.87 -54.61
C ALA A 39 13.34 9.88 -54.99
N PRO A 40 13.49 9.10 -56.07
CA PRO A 40 12.55 8.06 -56.44
C PRO A 40 12.36 7.07 -55.27
N ARG A 41 11.31 6.24 -55.34
CA ARG A 41 10.98 5.24 -54.30
C ARG A 41 12.08 4.17 -54.20
N ASP A 42 13.19 4.50 -53.55
CA ASP A 42 14.30 3.59 -53.32
C ASP A 42 14.03 2.76 -52.06
N GLY A 43 14.18 1.43 -52.17
CA GLY A 43 13.94 0.49 -51.05
C GLY A 43 14.80 0.79 -49.81
N VAL A 44 15.94 1.46 -49.98
CA VAL A 44 16.80 1.91 -48.87
C VAL A 44 16.10 2.96 -48.00
N LEU A 45 15.32 3.87 -48.59
CA LEU A 45 14.55 4.87 -47.83
C LEU A 45 13.41 4.22 -47.04
N LEU A 46 12.75 3.20 -47.59
CA LEU A 46 11.73 2.43 -46.87
C LEU A 46 12.32 1.63 -45.72
N LEU A 47 13.49 1.02 -45.92
CA LEU A 47 14.21 0.30 -44.87
C LEU A 47 14.69 1.26 -43.78
N ALA A 48 15.25 2.41 -44.14
CA ALA A 48 15.67 3.44 -43.18
C ALA A 48 14.48 4.02 -42.39
N LEU A 49 13.33 4.23 -43.05
CA LEU A 49 12.09 4.64 -42.37
C LEU A 49 11.58 3.55 -41.41
N GLY A 50 11.62 2.29 -41.83
CA GLY A 50 11.25 1.16 -40.97
C GLY A 50 12.14 1.07 -39.73
N VAL A 51 13.45 1.26 -39.89
CA VAL A 51 14.40 1.32 -38.77
C VAL A 51 14.13 2.52 -37.88
N ALA A 52 13.81 3.69 -38.43
CA ALA A 52 13.46 4.88 -37.65
C ALA A 52 12.20 4.66 -36.80
N ILE A 53 11.16 4.06 -37.39
CA ILE A 53 9.91 3.72 -36.70
C ILE A 53 10.16 2.67 -35.62
N ALA A 54 10.96 1.65 -35.90
CA ALA A 54 11.33 0.63 -34.91
C ALA A 54 12.10 1.24 -33.73
N LEU A 55 13.04 2.16 -33.97
CA LEU A 55 13.74 2.90 -32.90
C LEU A 55 12.78 3.79 -32.10
N LEU A 56 11.86 4.51 -32.75
CA LEU A 56 10.85 5.32 -32.06
C LEU A 56 9.95 4.45 -31.18
N ALA A 57 9.43 3.35 -31.72
CA ALA A 57 8.59 2.41 -31.00
C ALA A 57 9.33 1.84 -29.79
N THR A 58 10.58 1.39 -29.98
CA THR A 58 11.42 0.85 -28.90
C THR A 58 11.70 1.90 -27.82
N GLY A 59 12.06 3.13 -28.20
CA GLY A 59 12.28 4.22 -27.26
C GLY A 59 11.01 4.58 -26.48
N ALA A 60 9.85 4.62 -27.14
CA ALA A 60 8.56 4.85 -26.50
C ALA A 60 8.21 3.74 -25.50
N THR A 61 8.43 2.47 -25.86
CA THR A 61 8.21 1.34 -24.94
C THR A 61 9.08 1.44 -23.69
N LEU A 62 10.36 1.80 -23.84
CA LEU A 62 11.27 1.97 -22.69
C LEU A 62 10.83 3.13 -21.78
N LEU A 63 10.37 4.25 -22.34
CA LEU A 63 9.83 5.37 -21.56
C LEU A 63 8.55 4.99 -20.80
N ILE A 64 7.66 4.24 -21.44
CA ILE A 64 6.44 3.74 -20.79
C ILE A 64 6.81 2.80 -19.63
N LEU A 65 7.74 1.88 -19.84
CA LEU A 65 8.22 0.96 -18.79
C LEU A 65 8.86 1.73 -17.61
N ASP A 66 9.65 2.77 -17.88
CA ASP A 66 10.22 3.63 -16.84
C ASP A 66 9.13 4.39 -16.07
N ALA A 67 8.17 5.00 -16.78
CA ALA A 67 7.05 5.71 -16.17
C ALA A 67 6.20 4.79 -15.28
N LEU A 68 5.93 3.56 -15.76
CA LEU A 68 5.23 2.54 -14.98
C LEU A 68 6.03 2.14 -13.74
N ARG A 69 7.34 1.93 -13.87
CA ARG A 69 8.21 1.56 -12.73
C ARG A 69 8.25 2.66 -11.67
N VAL A 70 8.33 3.92 -12.08
CA VAL A 70 8.28 5.07 -11.18
C VAL A 70 6.90 5.20 -10.53
N GLY A 71 5.82 5.03 -11.31
CA GLY A 71 4.45 5.07 -10.81
C GLY A 71 4.15 3.99 -9.77
N PHE A 72 4.54 2.73 -10.05
CA PHE A 72 4.42 1.64 -9.08
C PHE A 72 5.30 1.84 -7.84
N GLY A 73 6.50 2.38 -7.99
CA GLY A 73 7.36 2.73 -6.85
C GLY A 73 6.75 3.81 -5.97
N ALA A 74 6.10 4.81 -6.57
CA ALA A 74 5.35 5.83 -5.83
C ALA A 74 4.19 5.19 -5.05
N LEU A 75 3.40 4.30 -5.67
CA LEU A 75 2.31 3.58 -5.02
C LEU A 75 2.78 2.73 -3.83
N ASP A 76 3.88 1.99 -3.98
CA ASP A 76 4.48 1.22 -2.88
C ASP A 76 4.80 2.13 -1.69
N SER A 77 5.40 3.30 -1.94
CA SER A 77 5.69 4.27 -0.87
C SER A 77 4.43 4.80 -0.17
N PHE A 78 3.33 4.98 -0.91
CA PHE A 78 2.04 5.35 -0.34
C PHE A 78 1.44 4.24 0.52
N PHE A 79 1.53 2.98 0.07
CA PHE A 79 1.08 1.83 0.85
C PHE A 79 1.89 1.68 2.13
N VAL A 80 3.22 1.79 2.06
CA VAL A 80 4.10 1.74 3.25
C VAL A 80 3.78 2.88 4.21
N ALA A 81 3.63 4.12 3.71
CA ALA A 81 3.27 5.27 4.54
C ALA A 81 1.87 5.13 5.16
N ALA A 82 0.90 4.60 4.41
CA ALA A 82 -0.45 4.35 4.89
C ALA A 82 -0.49 3.25 5.96
N LEU A 83 0.26 2.16 5.76
CA LEU A 83 0.42 1.08 6.74
C LEU A 83 1.13 1.57 8.01
N ALA A 84 2.18 2.36 7.89
CA ALA A 84 2.85 2.97 9.04
C ALA A 84 1.88 3.86 9.83
N ARG A 85 1.09 4.70 9.14
CA ARG A 85 0.10 5.57 9.79
C ARG A 85 -1.04 4.78 10.43
N SER A 86 -1.50 3.67 9.84
CA SER A 86 -2.54 2.84 10.43
C SER A 86 -2.03 2.04 11.64
N ALA A 87 -0.78 1.56 11.62
CA ALA A 87 -0.11 0.95 12.76
C ALA A 87 0.05 1.94 13.92
N GLN A 88 0.51 3.17 13.64
CA GLN A 88 0.63 4.23 14.66
C GLN A 88 -0.73 4.56 15.29
N ARG A 89 -1.81 4.62 14.50
CA ARG A 89 -3.17 4.86 15.02
C ARG A 89 -3.65 3.71 15.91
N ARG A 90 -3.22 2.48 15.64
CA ARG A 90 -3.53 1.31 16.47
C ARG A 90 -2.79 1.33 17.81
N GLU A 91 -1.56 1.84 17.83
CA GLU A 91 -0.76 2.01 19.06
C GLU A 91 -1.16 3.27 19.86
N ALA A 92 -1.69 4.30 19.20
CA ALA A 92 -2.22 5.50 19.84
C ALA A 92 -3.64 5.34 20.39
N SER A 93 -4.33 4.22 20.08
CA SER A 93 -5.41 3.77 20.96
C SER A 93 -4.75 3.39 22.28
N PRO A 94 -5.05 4.06 23.40
CA PRO A 94 -4.50 3.64 24.68
C PRO A 94 -4.89 2.18 24.85
N SER A 95 -3.90 1.29 24.99
CA SER A 95 -4.17 0.00 25.60
C SER A 95 -5.00 0.30 26.84
N PRO A 96 -6.18 -0.33 27.02
CA PRO A 96 -6.95 -0.16 28.22
C PRO A 96 -6.06 -0.69 29.34
N ILE A 97 -5.40 0.21 30.04
CA ILE A 97 -4.89 -0.06 31.37
C ILE A 97 -6.13 -0.51 32.11
N THR A 98 -6.16 -1.82 32.34
CA THR A 98 -7.07 -2.60 33.16
C THR A 98 -7.88 -1.68 34.06
N PRO A 99 -9.21 -1.62 33.92
CA PRO A 99 -9.98 -1.08 35.01
C PRO A 99 -9.75 -2.05 36.17
N ARG A 100 -8.83 -1.70 37.07
CA ARG A 100 -8.98 -2.01 38.49
C ARG A 100 -10.18 -1.21 38.98
N THR A 101 -11.35 -1.45 38.39
CA THR A 101 -12.57 -1.36 39.16
C THR A 101 -12.32 -2.26 40.35
N GLN A 102 -12.40 -1.69 41.54
CA GLN A 102 -12.41 -2.45 42.78
C GLN A 102 -13.65 -3.33 42.76
N SER A 103 -13.61 -4.38 41.96
CA SER A 103 -14.72 -5.29 41.86
C SER A 103 -14.65 -6.18 43.07
N ARG A 104 -15.62 -6.01 43.96
CA ARG A 104 -15.70 -6.80 45.18
C ARG A 104 -16.02 -8.22 44.74
N ARG A 105 -15.01 -9.08 44.85
CA ARG A 105 -15.13 -10.50 44.55
C ARG A 105 -15.51 -11.23 45.82
N GLY A 106 -16.49 -12.12 45.72
CA GLY A 106 -16.90 -12.95 46.83
C GLY A 106 -17.53 -14.26 46.35
N VAL A 107 -18.14 -14.97 47.29
CA VAL A 107 -18.88 -16.20 47.03
C VAL A 107 -20.29 -16.03 47.60
N ILE A 108 -21.31 -16.34 46.80
CA ILE A 108 -22.72 -16.41 47.20
C ILE A 108 -23.12 -17.88 47.12
N GLY A 109 -23.45 -18.50 48.26
CA GLY A 109 -23.59 -19.96 48.36
C GLY A 109 -22.30 -20.67 47.95
N ASP A 110 -22.33 -21.37 46.81
CA ASP A 110 -21.19 -22.06 46.21
C ASP A 110 -20.68 -21.39 44.90
N ARG A 111 -21.19 -20.20 44.54
CA ARG A 111 -20.89 -19.54 43.27
C ARG A 111 -20.03 -18.30 43.46
N SER A 112 -18.97 -18.18 42.68
CA SER A 112 -18.14 -16.97 42.65
C SER A 112 -18.89 -15.83 41.98
N PHE A 113 -18.84 -14.65 42.60
CA PHE A 113 -19.40 -13.43 42.02
C PHE A 113 -18.37 -12.30 41.96
N VAL A 114 -18.62 -11.37 41.05
CA VAL A 114 -17.85 -10.15 40.85
C VAL A 114 -18.83 -8.98 40.82
N GLU A 115 -18.77 -8.11 41.84
CA GLU A 115 -19.55 -6.87 41.89
C GLU A 115 -18.82 -5.77 41.12
N ASN A 116 -19.50 -5.10 40.19
CA ASN A 116 -18.96 -4.00 39.40
C ASN A 116 -19.05 -2.67 40.17
N SER A 117 -18.36 -1.62 39.70
CA SER A 117 -18.47 -0.26 40.28
C SER A 117 -19.90 0.27 40.38
N ASP A 118 -20.76 -0.23 39.50
CA ASP A 118 -22.12 0.27 39.32
C ASP A 118 -23.12 -0.47 40.23
N GLY A 119 -22.64 -1.33 41.14
CA GLY A 119 -23.46 -2.15 42.05
C GLY A 119 -24.08 -3.39 41.40
N SER A 120 -23.91 -3.57 40.09
CA SER A 120 -24.31 -4.80 39.38
C SER A 120 -23.38 -5.96 39.70
N VAL A 121 -23.92 -7.17 39.76
CA VAL A 121 -23.18 -8.37 40.16
C VAL A 121 -23.19 -9.40 39.04
N VAL A 122 -22.01 -9.87 38.65
CA VAL A 122 -21.85 -11.00 37.73
C VAL A 122 -21.63 -12.27 38.54
N VAL A 123 -22.52 -13.24 38.38
CA VAL A 123 -22.40 -14.57 39.01
C VAL A 123 -22.10 -15.61 37.95
N ASP A 124 -21.15 -16.50 38.23
CA ASP A 124 -20.87 -17.62 37.34
C ASP A 124 -21.90 -18.75 37.55
N THR A 125 -22.73 -19.00 36.54
CA THR A 125 -23.76 -20.05 36.57
C THR A 125 -23.34 -21.26 35.75
N LEU A 126 -24.04 -22.40 35.90
CA LEU A 126 -23.77 -23.58 35.06
C LEU A 126 -24.01 -23.33 33.56
N LEU A 127 -24.76 -22.26 33.22
CA LEU A 127 -25.05 -21.83 31.86
C LEU A 127 -24.12 -20.68 31.40
N GLY A 128 -23.14 -20.30 32.22
CA GLY A 128 -22.22 -19.18 31.99
C GLY A 128 -22.46 -17.96 32.90
N PRO A 129 -21.72 -16.87 32.70
CA PRO A 129 -21.79 -15.67 33.52
C PRO A 129 -23.10 -14.91 33.30
N ARG A 130 -23.83 -14.63 34.38
CA ARG A 130 -25.08 -13.86 34.34
C ARG A 130 -24.95 -12.57 35.15
N LEU A 131 -25.41 -11.47 34.55
CA LEU A 131 -25.44 -10.15 35.17
C LEU A 131 -26.74 -9.96 35.95
N PHE A 132 -26.62 -9.52 37.20
CA PHE A 132 -27.71 -9.12 38.09
C PHE A 132 -27.60 -7.63 38.41
N PRO A 133 -28.74 -6.92 38.55
CA PRO A 133 -28.73 -5.49 38.83
C PRO A 133 -28.31 -5.14 40.26
N SER A 134 -28.43 -6.08 41.21
CA SER A 134 -27.95 -5.91 42.58
C SER A 134 -27.45 -7.23 43.19
N LEU A 135 -26.73 -7.13 44.31
CA LEU A 135 -26.27 -8.29 45.08
C LEU A 135 -27.43 -9.07 45.74
N ALA A 136 -28.51 -8.39 46.12
CA ALA A 136 -29.71 -9.04 46.67
C ALA A 136 -30.40 -9.91 45.60
N ASP A 137 -30.55 -9.41 44.37
CA ASP A 137 -31.14 -10.20 43.27
C ASP A 137 -30.29 -11.42 42.92
N ALA A 138 -28.95 -11.30 43.05
CA ALA A 138 -28.04 -12.41 42.87
C ALA A 138 -28.16 -13.46 43.98
N GLN A 139 -28.38 -13.04 45.23
CA GLN A 139 -28.63 -13.93 46.38
C GLN A 139 -29.96 -14.66 46.25
N ASP A 140 -31.03 -13.95 45.89
CA ASP A 140 -32.36 -14.54 45.65
C ASP A 140 -32.32 -15.59 44.53
N PHE A 141 -31.55 -15.35 43.47
CA PHE A 141 -31.38 -16.31 42.37
C PHE A 141 -30.62 -17.59 42.80
N VAL A 142 -29.59 -17.44 43.65
CA VAL A 142 -28.81 -18.59 44.13
C VAL A 142 -29.54 -19.32 45.28
N GLY A 143 -30.45 -18.65 45.98
CA GLY A 143 -31.22 -19.19 47.10
C GLY A 143 -30.47 -19.19 48.43
N SER A 144 -29.61 -18.18 48.65
CA SER A 144 -28.76 -18.03 49.85
C SER A 144 -29.18 -16.87 50.73
#